data_AF-A0A9X2BZG4-F1
#
_entry.id   AF-A0A9X2BZG4-F1
#
_cell.length_a   1.000
_cell.length_b   1.000
_cell.length_c   1.000
_cell.angle_alpha   90.00
_cell.angle_beta   90.00
_cell.angle_gamma   90.00
#
_symmetry.space_group_name_H-M   'P 1'
#
loop_
_entity.id
_entity.type
_entity.pdbx_description
1 polymer ?
#
loop_
_entity_poly.entity_id
_entity_poly.type
_entity_poly.pdbx_seq_one_letter_code
_entity_poly.pdbx_strand_id
1 'polypeptide(L)'
;MSPDADLAIVAEAEWPREGRPPLRIRLLSSPAYFGAGDFEDAPDIAEDQAGQAYIVSYESADEPGVFGNAIPNIESIDAAMALVEAKFPGARWLRKATG
;
A
#
# COMPACT_ATOMS: atom_id res chain seq x y z
N MET A 1 9.02 -7.80 12.38
CA MET A 1 8.61 -6.44 11.95
C MET A 1 8.13 -6.57 10.53
N SER A 2 6.95 -6.04 10.19
CA SER A 2 6.57 -5.94 8.77
C SER A 2 7.52 -4.94 8.11
N PRO A 3 8.13 -5.24 6.95
CA PRO A 3 9.04 -4.31 6.26
C PRO A 3 8.39 -2.95 5.97
N ASP A 4 7.06 -2.90 5.97
CA ASP A 4 6.27 -1.71 5.71
C ASP A 4 6.11 -0.78 6.93
N ALA A 5 6.42 -1.25 8.15
CA ALA A 5 6.12 -0.54 9.39
C ALA A 5 6.89 0.77 9.55
N ASP A 6 8.07 0.87 8.93
CA ASP A 6 8.97 2.03 9.01
C ASP A 6 8.86 2.94 7.77
N LEU A 7 8.01 2.60 6.80
CA LEU A 7 7.86 3.38 5.57
C LEU A 7 7.02 4.64 5.80
N ALA A 8 7.40 5.71 5.09
CA ALA A 8 6.70 6.98 5.19
C ALA A 8 5.29 6.87 4.59
N ILE A 9 4.26 7.11 5.41
CA ILE A 9 2.89 7.29 4.93
C ILE A 9 2.84 8.59 4.14
N VAL A 10 2.46 8.53 2.86
CA VAL A 10 2.34 9.70 1.97
C VAL A 10 0.89 10.10 1.71
N ALA A 11 -0.06 9.18 1.78
CA ALA A 11 -1.49 9.48 1.73
C ALA A 11 -2.30 8.47 2.58
N GLU A 12 -3.48 8.89 3.00
CA GLU A 12 -4.41 8.07 3.79
C GLU A 12 -5.83 8.24 3.26
N ALA A 13 -6.57 7.14 3.19
CA ALA A 13 -7.98 7.11 2.87
C ALA A 13 -8.74 6.21 3.84
N GLU A 14 -10.05 6.40 3.89
CA GLU A 14 -10.97 5.45 4.50
C GLU A 14 -11.96 4.95 3.45
N TRP A 15 -12.36 3.70 3.55
CA TRP A 15 -13.39 3.13 2.70
C TRP A 15 -14.62 2.75 3.54
N PRO A 16 -15.78 3.39 3.30
CA PRO A 16 -16.99 3.10 4.07
C PRO A 16 -17.51 1.69 3.78
N ARG A 17 -18.05 1.04 4.81
CA ARG A 17 -18.63 -0.30 4.72
C ARG A 17 -19.98 -0.32 5.44
N GLU A 18 -20.96 -1.00 4.87
CA GLU A 18 -22.28 -1.12 5.48
C GLU A 18 -22.21 -1.95 6.76
N GLY A 19 -22.76 -1.41 7.86
CA GLY A 19 -22.83 -2.10 9.14
C GLY A 19 -21.46 -2.39 9.80
N ARG A 20 -20.35 -1.82 9.30
CA ARG A 20 -19.00 -2.00 9.84
C ARG A 20 -18.24 -0.67 9.92
N PRO A 21 -17.24 -0.55 10.82
CA PRO A 21 -16.31 0.57 10.78
C PRO A 21 -15.64 0.69 9.40
N PRO A 22 -15.36 1.91 8.91
CA PRO A 22 -14.60 2.12 7.68
C PRO A 22 -13.23 1.43 7.75
N LEU A 23 -12.76 0.91 6.62
CA LEU A 23 -11.39 0.40 6.50
C LEU A 23 -10.43 1.55 6.26
N ARG A 24 -9.31 1.58 6.98
CA ARG A 24 -8.21 2.49 6.66
C ARG A 24 -7.29 1.93 5.59
N ILE A 25 -6.86 2.83 4.71
CA ILE A 25 -5.95 2.58 3.60
C ILE A 25 -4.82 3.61 3.72
N ARG A 26 -3.59 3.16 3.58
CA ARG A 26 -2.36 3.95 3.61
C ARG A 26 -1.59 3.74 2.31
N LEU A 27 -1.11 4.84 1.75
CA LEU A 27 -0.08 4.80 0.72
C LEU A 27 1.26 5.03 1.40
N LEU A 28 2.17 4.08 1.23
CA LEU A 28 3.52 4.14 1.78
C LEU A 28 4.51 4.41 0.64
N SER A 29 5.54 5.20 0.93
CA SER A 29 6.68 5.42 0.04
C SER A 29 7.81 4.46 0.41
N SER A 30 8.30 3.69 -0.57
CA SER A 30 9.42 2.77 -0.43
C SER A 30 10.61 3.22 -1.29
N PRO A 31 11.85 3.20 -0.77
CA PRO A 31 13.06 3.46 -1.56
C PRO A 31 13.50 2.26 -2.42
N ALA A 32 12.75 1.15 -2.38
CA ALA A 32 13.02 -0.06 -3.14
C ALA A 32 11.74 -0.68 -3.71
N TYR A 33 11.89 -1.35 -4.85
CA TYR A 33 10.98 -2.38 -5.33
C TYR A 33 11.33 -3.68 -4.61
N PHE A 34 10.36 -4.27 -3.91
CA PHE A 34 10.58 -5.50 -3.18
C PHE A 34 10.62 -6.70 -4.12
N GLY A 35 11.60 -7.58 -3.91
CA GLY A 35 11.67 -8.87 -4.60
C GLY A 35 10.38 -9.67 -4.35
N ALA A 36 9.87 -10.30 -5.40
CA ALA A 36 8.65 -11.10 -5.34
C ALA A 36 8.90 -12.59 -5.63
N GLY A 37 10.10 -12.93 -6.09
CA GLY A 37 10.52 -14.29 -6.38
C GLY A 37 11.06 -15.03 -5.17
N ASP A 38 11.23 -16.34 -5.33
CA ASP A 38 11.93 -17.19 -4.37
C ASP A 38 13.39 -17.43 -4.76
N PHE A 39 14.07 -18.35 -4.07
CA PHE A 39 15.49 -18.63 -4.30
C PHE A 39 15.78 -19.24 -5.68
N GLU A 40 14.78 -19.85 -6.33
CA GLU A 40 14.92 -20.47 -7.65
C GLU A 40 14.73 -19.44 -8.78
N ASP A 41 14.18 -18.27 -8.48
CA ASP A 41 14.00 -17.17 -9.43
C ASP A 41 15.30 -16.42 -9.71
N ALA A 42 15.33 -15.75 -10.86
CA ALA A 42 16.46 -14.92 -11.23
C ALA A 42 16.64 -13.76 -10.22
N PRO A 43 17.89 -13.29 -9.98
CA PRO A 43 18.16 -12.26 -8.97
C PRO A 43 17.35 -10.96 -9.15
N ASP A 44 17.03 -10.59 -10.39
CA ASP A 44 16.20 -9.43 -10.72
C ASP A 44 14.72 -9.57 -10.34
N ILE A 45 14.28 -10.78 -10.01
CA ILE A 45 12.93 -11.10 -9.53
C ILE A 45 12.95 -11.37 -8.01
N ALA A 46 13.96 -12.07 -7.52
CA ALA A 46 14.08 -12.50 -6.13
C ALA A 46 14.57 -11.41 -5.18
N GLU A 47 15.46 -10.52 -5.63
CA GLU A 47 16.10 -9.51 -4.78
C GLU A 47 15.39 -8.15 -4.85
N ASP A 48 15.40 -7.42 -3.73
CA ASP A 48 14.97 -6.04 -3.68
C ASP A 48 15.84 -5.16 -4.61
N GLN A 49 15.18 -4.33 -5.41
CA GLN A 49 15.84 -3.42 -6.34
C GLN A 49 15.70 -1.98 -5.85
N ALA A 50 16.80 -1.23 -5.83
CA ALA A 50 16.77 0.19 -5.47
C ALA A 50 15.91 0.98 -6.47
N GLY A 51 15.01 1.82 -5.95
CA GLY A 51 14.12 2.63 -6.79
C GLY A 51 12.89 3.08 -6.01
N GLN A 52 12.40 4.28 -6.32
CA GLN A 52 11.17 4.78 -5.69
C GLN A 52 9.98 3.91 -6.12
N ALA A 53 9.31 3.33 -5.14
CA ALA A 53 8.08 2.58 -5.29
C ALA A 53 7.06 3.01 -4.24
N TYR A 54 5.81 2.59 -4.45
CA TYR A 54 4.69 2.87 -3.55
C TYR A 54 3.97 1.57 -3.18
N ILE A 55 3.38 1.57 -1.99
CA ILE A 55 2.64 0.43 -1.45
C ILE A 55 1.27 0.90 -1.03
N VAL A 56 0.22 0.22 -1.51
CA VAL A 56 -1.14 0.38 -0.96
C VAL A 56 -1.32 -0.64 0.15
N SER A 57 -1.27 -0.18 1.39
CA SER A 57 -1.50 -0.99 2.60
C SER A 57 -2.89 -0.70 3.17
N TYR A 58 -3.62 -1.73 3.59
CA TYR A 58 -4.97 -1.55 4.14
C TYR A 58 -5.27 -2.53 5.27
N GLU A 59 -6.18 -2.10 6.14
CA GLU A 59 -6.59 -2.87 7.31
C GLU A 59 -7.20 -4.23 6.91
N SER A 60 -7.01 -5.21 7.79
CA SER A 60 -7.74 -6.48 7.76
C SER A 60 -9.23 -6.23 8.02
N ALA A 61 -10.09 -6.89 7.26
CA ALA A 61 -11.53 -6.62 7.28
C ALA A 61 -12.18 -6.80 8.66
N ASP A 62 -11.63 -7.71 9.46
CA ASP A 62 -12.17 -8.13 10.76
C ASP A 62 -11.34 -7.61 11.96
N GLU A 63 -10.24 -6.90 11.71
CA GLU A 63 -9.32 -6.40 12.75
C GLU A 63 -8.95 -4.92 12.50
N PRO A 64 -9.80 -3.97 12.93
CA PRO A 64 -9.53 -2.53 12.78
C PRO A 64 -8.18 -2.14 13.42
N GLY A 65 -7.40 -1.33 12.72
CA GLY A 65 -6.05 -0.94 13.13
C GLY A 65 -4.94 -1.93 12.75
N VAL A 66 -5.27 -3.15 12.32
CA VAL A 66 -4.29 -4.15 11.87
C VAL A 66 -4.15 -4.10 10.36
N PHE A 67 -3.02 -3.59 9.86
CA PHE A 67 -2.72 -3.53 8.43
C PHE A 67 -2.13 -4.87 7.97
N GLY A 68 -3.00 -5.79 7.57
CA GLY A 68 -2.63 -7.15 7.16
C GLY A 68 -2.53 -7.35 5.65
N ASN A 69 -2.89 -6.36 4.84
CA ASN A 69 -2.89 -6.47 3.40
C ASN A 69 -2.07 -5.36 2.75
N ALA A 70 -1.31 -5.70 1.72
CA ALA A 70 -0.50 -4.76 0.97
C ALA A 70 -0.48 -5.11 -0.52
N ILE A 71 -0.32 -4.10 -1.36
CA ILE A 71 0.00 -4.22 -2.78
C ILE A 71 1.27 -3.40 -3.01
N PRO A 72 2.45 -4.04 -3.09
CA PRO A 72 3.72 -3.34 -3.23
C PRO A 72 4.04 -3.01 -4.69
N ASN A 73 5.21 -2.39 -4.91
CA ASN A 73 5.84 -2.20 -6.23
C ASN A 73 5.03 -1.35 -7.22
N ILE A 74 4.29 -0.36 -6.72
CA ILE A 74 3.54 0.58 -7.56
C ILE A 74 4.47 1.72 -7.96
N GLU A 75 4.53 2.02 -9.26
CA GLU A 75 5.54 2.89 -9.87
C GLU A 75 5.44 4.38 -9.49
N SER A 76 4.25 4.84 -9.08
CA SER A 76 4.01 6.26 -8.76
C SER A 76 2.90 6.45 -7.73
N ILE A 77 2.90 7.60 -7.06
CA ILE A 77 1.83 7.97 -6.13
C ILE A 77 0.47 8.07 -6.84
N ASP A 78 0.45 8.60 -8.08
CA ASP A 78 -0.78 8.72 -8.86
C ASP A 78 -1.35 7.35 -9.22
N ALA A 79 -0.50 6.39 -9.61
CA ALA A 79 -0.91 5.01 -9.85
C ALA A 79 -1.43 4.34 -8.58
N ALA A 80 -0.80 4.58 -7.43
CA ALA A 80 -1.26 4.05 -6.15
C ALA A 80 -2.61 4.65 -5.74
N MET A 81 -2.82 5.94 -5.96
CA MET A 81 -4.11 6.60 -5.71
C MET A 81 -5.20 6.07 -6.64
N ALA A 82 -4.91 5.94 -7.94
CA ALA A 82 -5.84 5.37 -8.92
C ALA A 82 -6.21 3.93 -8.58
N LEU A 83 -5.24 3.13 -8.10
CA LEU A 83 -5.48 1.76 -7.63
C LEU A 83 -6.43 1.75 -6.43
N VAL A 84 -6.27 2.67 -5.47
CA VAL A 84 -7.20 2.78 -4.33
C VAL A 84 -8.61 3.11 -4.82
N GLU A 85 -8.76 4.07 -5.72
CA GLU A 85 -10.07 4.47 -6.25
C GLU A 85 -10.75 3.33 -7.02
N ALA A 86 -9.98 2.53 -7.76
CA ALA A 86 -10.47 1.35 -8.48
C ALA A 86 -10.85 0.19 -7.54
N LYS A 87 -10.00 -0.11 -6.54
CA LYS A 87 -10.17 -1.27 -5.65
C LYS A 87 -11.17 -1.01 -4.51
N PHE A 88 -11.31 0.25 -4.11
CA PHE A 88 -12.19 0.68 -3.02
C PHE A 88 -13.15 1.78 -3.50
N PRO A 89 -14.16 1.43 -4.33
CA PRO A 89 -15.10 2.42 -4.87
C PRO A 89 -15.78 3.20 -3.76
N GLY A 90 -15.68 4.54 -3.80
CA GLY A 90 -16.20 5.42 -2.76
C GLY A 90 -15.25 5.65 -1.58
N ALA A 91 -13.99 5.26 -1.69
CA ALA A 91 -12.97 5.64 -0.70
C ALA A 91 -12.86 7.16 -0.59
N ARG A 92 -12.74 7.65 0.64
CA ARG A 92 -12.60 9.05 0.99
C ARG A 92 -11.18 9.32 1.45
N TRP A 93 -10.47 10.16 0.71
CA TRP A 93 -9.13 10.61 1.09
C TRP A 93 -9.19 11.48 2.36
N LEU A 94 -8.43 11.09 3.38
CA LEU A 94 -8.26 11.81 4.64
C LEU A 94 -7.07 12.76 4.60
N ARG A 95 -5.99 12.33 3.91
CA ARG A 95 -4.76 13.09 3.72
C ARG A 95 -4.17 12.74 2.36
N LYS A 96 -3.71 13.75 1.63
CA LYS A 96 -2.93 13.60 0.40
C LYS A 96 -1.59 14.31 0.59
N ALA A 97 -0.50 13.76 0.07
CA ALA A 97 0.72 14.54 -0.08
C ALA A 97 0.41 15.67 -1.08
N THR A 98 0.49 16.93 -0.62
CA THR A 98 0.60 18.06 -1.54
C THR A 98 1.93 17.93 -2.25
N GLY A 99 1.89 17.72 -3.57
CA GLY A 99 3.06 17.90 -4.44
C GLY A 99 3.60 19.32 -4.39
#